data_AF-A0A4Q2Y1W6-F1
#
_entry.id   AF-A0A4Q2Y1W6-F1
#
_cell.length_a   1.000
_cell.length_b   1.000
_cell.length_c   1.000
_cell.angle_alpha   90.00
_cell.angle_beta   90.00
_cell.angle_gamma   90.00
#
_symmetry.space_group_name_H-M   'P 1'
#
loop_
_entity.id
_entity.type
_entity.pdbx_description
1 polymer ?
#
loop_
_entity_poly.entity_id
_entity_poly.type
_entity_poly.pdbx_seq_one_letter_code
_entity_poly.pdbx_strand_id
1 'polypeptide(L)'
;SQKHTLIDLSGNGNSLTATALGSTMGLGSNSLLMSNNATRANLVVRGNSGSYGFATRDATTGVIGQLSGQTEVATGTFSNVTSNTTNYRFGAGDYTTGASLKYQTLTFDSTAGAINLTLSANHNFNPDGNGRGMLFTGTNNVNLSGAGGAIAQSSWIHNYLEGADLNISSSFGGTSYLLVGGTGFTNYTGTGLAAGANGEFVLNGGLFRYAPTADVTLATAAHRINGGVFEIGANLNGGGAIDLDRTIANFRLTGDAGFSAHGADREVSLGASVIWGATNFLSNTANEDADFTFRLSSTRSNATVDFQSKIDLNGRSRTVEVADGSAAVDARLSGGLTGTGIASRFVKTGSGTLELTGPNDYGGTTRVQGGRLLVGGAGLTATTAVHVANSTLGLQSTEVINNAADITLENGTITTVGNQTETMGRLTLIGDNTLDLVGLANVIRMASSAGQTWSSSLSILNWNGSAAGGGPDQFFLGTDATGVTGDQLTKIFFVNPEVDGVLRTGTFGASILNTGEIVAVIPEPSVTFLLAGASLGLVLRRRRAV
;
A
#
# COMPACT_ATOMS: atom_id res chain seq x y z
N SER A 1 8.34 -19.39 -6.89
CA SER A 1 9.55 -18.82 -6.29
C SER A 1 9.70 -17.37 -6.74
N GLN A 2 9.79 -16.43 -5.81
CA GLN A 2 10.35 -15.12 -6.15
C GLN A 2 11.75 -15.40 -6.70
N LYS A 3 12.04 -14.99 -7.95
CA LYS A 3 13.41 -15.10 -8.47
C LYS A 3 14.22 -14.04 -7.75
N HIS A 4 14.77 -14.41 -6.60
CA HIS A 4 15.66 -13.55 -5.82
C HIS A 4 16.88 -13.27 -6.68
N THR A 5 16.91 -12.07 -7.27
CA THR A 5 18.07 -11.54 -8.00
C THR A 5 19.07 -10.87 -7.05
N LEU A 6 18.87 -11.01 -5.73
CA LEU A 6 19.68 -10.40 -4.70
C LEU A 6 20.21 -11.48 -3.74
N ILE A 7 21.52 -11.48 -3.53
CA ILE A 7 22.17 -12.15 -2.39
C ILE A 7 22.48 -11.04 -1.38
N ASP A 8 21.83 -11.08 -0.21
CA ASP A 8 22.08 -10.10 0.84
C ASP A 8 23.13 -10.63 1.84
N LEU A 9 24.32 -10.05 1.80
CA LEU A 9 25.44 -10.32 2.71
C LEU A 9 25.68 -9.14 3.67
N SER A 10 24.76 -8.19 3.81
CA SER A 10 24.98 -6.97 4.60
C SER A 10 25.19 -7.17 6.11
N GLY A 11 24.99 -8.39 6.64
CA GLY A 11 25.32 -8.73 8.02
C GLY A 11 26.83 -8.90 8.27
N ASN A 12 27.31 -8.43 9.42
CA ASN A 12 28.72 -8.59 9.82
C ASN A 12 29.17 -10.05 9.79
N GLY A 13 30.24 -10.34 9.04
CA GLY A 13 30.82 -11.69 8.93
C GLY A 13 30.11 -12.62 7.95
N ASN A 14 29.06 -12.14 7.25
CA ASN A 14 28.40 -12.94 6.23
C ASN A 14 29.33 -13.11 5.02
N SER A 15 29.48 -14.37 4.59
CA SER A 15 30.18 -14.75 3.37
C SER A 15 29.46 -15.94 2.76
N LEU A 16 29.41 -15.98 1.44
CA LEU A 16 28.85 -17.10 0.69
C LEU A 16 29.91 -17.66 -0.24
N THR A 17 30.19 -18.95 -0.13
CA THR A 17 31.14 -19.64 -1.00
C THR A 17 30.41 -20.66 -1.86
N ALA A 18 30.49 -20.50 -3.19
CA ALA A 18 29.99 -21.47 -4.16
C ALA A 18 31.15 -22.37 -4.62
N THR A 19 31.28 -23.56 -4.05
CA THR A 19 32.37 -24.51 -4.39
C THR A 19 32.22 -25.12 -5.78
N ALA A 20 30.99 -25.28 -6.26
CA ALA A 20 30.66 -25.71 -7.62
C ALA A 20 29.44 -24.93 -8.14
N LEU A 21 29.35 -24.79 -9.47
CA LEU A 21 28.17 -24.22 -10.14
C LEU A 21 27.44 -25.33 -10.87
N GLY A 22 26.11 -25.37 -10.73
CA GLY A 22 25.27 -26.29 -11.48
C GLY A 22 25.27 -25.96 -12.97
N SER A 23 24.81 -26.90 -13.81
CA SER A 23 24.81 -26.76 -15.28
C SER A 23 24.00 -25.57 -15.81
N THR A 24 23.21 -24.91 -14.96
CA THR A 24 22.39 -23.73 -15.24
C THR A 24 23.06 -22.39 -14.87
N MET A 25 24.23 -22.43 -14.21
CA MET A 25 25.02 -21.25 -13.84
C MET A 25 26.46 -21.38 -14.35
N GLY A 26 27.08 -20.26 -14.67
CA GLY A 26 28.45 -20.20 -15.17
C GLY A 26 29.14 -18.88 -14.84
N LEU A 27 30.42 -18.80 -15.20
CA LEU A 27 31.21 -17.58 -15.08
C LEU A 27 31.31 -16.90 -16.45
N GLY A 28 30.99 -15.61 -16.49
CA GLY A 28 31.11 -14.77 -17.67
C GLY A 28 32.47 -14.08 -17.80
N SER A 29 32.59 -13.23 -18.82
CA SER A 29 33.75 -12.35 -18.99
C SER A 29 33.94 -11.48 -17.74
N ASN A 30 35.17 -11.47 -17.21
CA ASN A 30 35.57 -10.79 -15.97
C ASN A 30 34.82 -11.26 -14.70
N SER A 31 34.71 -12.58 -14.50
CA SER A 31 34.34 -13.25 -13.23
C SER A 31 32.91 -13.03 -12.71
N LEU A 32 32.00 -12.55 -13.57
CA LEU A 32 30.58 -12.36 -13.25
C LEU A 32 29.84 -13.70 -13.13
N LEU A 33 28.97 -13.85 -12.12
CA LEU A 33 28.09 -15.02 -11.99
C LEU A 33 26.86 -14.83 -12.89
N MET A 34 26.66 -15.77 -13.83
CA MET A 34 25.66 -15.67 -14.89
C MET A 34 24.91 -16.99 -15.09
N SER A 35 23.79 -16.98 -15.82
CA SER A 35 23.15 -18.24 -16.26
C SER A 35 23.98 -18.94 -17.36
N ASN A 36 23.87 -20.27 -17.47
CA ASN A 36 24.62 -21.16 -18.38
C ASN A 36 24.60 -20.84 -19.88
N ASN A 37 23.66 -20.03 -20.34
CA ASN A 37 23.69 -19.51 -21.71
C ASN A 37 24.65 -18.31 -21.88
N ALA A 38 25.52 -18.04 -20.90
CA ALA A 38 26.55 -16.98 -20.86
C ALA A 38 26.07 -15.55 -21.19
N THR A 39 24.75 -15.32 -21.20
CA THR A 39 24.14 -14.11 -21.77
C THR A 39 23.40 -13.28 -20.71
N ARG A 40 23.09 -13.85 -19.54
CA ARG A 40 22.28 -13.18 -18.50
C ARG A 40 23.09 -12.79 -17.27
N ALA A 41 23.23 -11.48 -17.07
CA ALA A 41 23.85 -10.83 -15.92
C ALA A 41 22.74 -10.29 -15.02
N ASN A 42 22.21 -11.13 -14.14
CA ASN A 42 20.95 -10.85 -13.45
C ASN A 42 21.01 -11.05 -11.92
N LEU A 43 22.21 -11.23 -11.36
CA LEU A 43 22.41 -11.41 -9.93
C LEU A 43 23.17 -10.21 -9.35
N VAL A 44 22.63 -9.67 -8.27
CA VAL A 44 23.17 -8.56 -7.49
C VAL A 44 23.52 -9.07 -6.10
N VAL A 45 24.58 -8.54 -5.51
CA VAL A 45 25.00 -8.78 -4.13
C VAL A 45 24.89 -7.48 -3.36
N ARG A 46 24.24 -7.52 -2.20
CA ARG A 46 24.37 -6.47 -1.18
C ARG A 46 25.52 -6.84 -0.26
N GLY A 47 26.61 -6.07 -0.29
CA GLY A 47 27.79 -6.34 0.53
C GLY A 47 27.63 -5.88 1.98
N ASN A 48 28.61 -6.19 2.82
CA ASN A 48 28.63 -5.85 4.26
C ASN A 48 28.49 -4.35 4.55
N SER A 49 28.87 -3.48 3.61
CA SER A 49 28.70 -2.03 3.73
C SER A 49 27.28 -1.56 3.37
N GLY A 50 26.37 -2.47 3.03
CA GLY A 50 25.04 -2.16 2.50
C GLY A 50 25.02 -1.81 1.01
N SER A 51 26.19 -1.64 0.38
CA SER A 51 26.32 -1.34 -1.06
C SER A 51 25.80 -2.48 -1.95
N TYR A 52 25.31 -2.15 -3.14
CA TYR A 52 24.88 -3.12 -4.14
C TYR A 52 25.87 -3.19 -5.29
N GLY A 53 26.13 -4.40 -5.81
CA GLY A 53 27.01 -4.63 -6.95
C GLY A 53 26.63 -5.90 -7.71
N PHE A 54 26.99 -6.02 -8.99
CA PHE A 54 26.78 -7.26 -9.72
C PHE A 54 27.58 -8.42 -9.09
N ALA A 55 26.99 -9.60 -9.03
CA ALA A 55 27.58 -10.75 -8.36
C ALA A 55 28.78 -11.31 -9.14
N THR A 56 29.92 -11.48 -8.47
CA THR A 56 31.07 -12.22 -8.99
C THR A 56 31.33 -13.48 -8.18
N ARG A 57 32.11 -14.39 -8.74
CA ARG A 57 32.67 -15.53 -8.01
C ARG A 57 34.18 -15.53 -8.18
N ASP A 58 34.89 -15.54 -7.07
CA ASP A 58 36.34 -15.73 -7.09
C ASP A 58 36.68 -17.13 -7.63
N ALA A 59 37.55 -17.21 -8.63
CA ALA A 59 37.83 -18.46 -9.34
C ALA A 59 38.55 -19.48 -8.44
N THR A 60 39.35 -19.02 -7.48
CA THR A 60 40.22 -19.85 -6.63
C THR A 60 39.48 -20.31 -5.37
N THR A 61 38.83 -19.38 -4.68
CA THR A 61 38.19 -19.59 -3.38
C THR A 61 36.70 -19.92 -3.51
N GLY A 62 36.07 -19.57 -4.63
CA GLY A 62 34.63 -19.72 -4.84
C GLY A 62 33.77 -18.71 -4.09
N VAL A 63 34.38 -17.74 -3.39
CA VAL A 63 33.66 -16.70 -2.64
C VAL A 63 32.84 -15.84 -3.59
N ILE A 64 31.59 -15.59 -3.23
CA ILE A 64 30.69 -14.67 -3.93
C ILE A 64 30.94 -13.26 -3.42
N GLY A 65 31.15 -12.35 -4.36
CA GLY A 65 31.43 -10.95 -4.08
C GLY A 65 30.75 -10.00 -5.05
N GLN A 66 31.18 -8.75 -5.03
CA GLN A 66 30.75 -7.74 -5.97
C GLN A 66 31.77 -7.57 -7.10
N LEU A 67 31.28 -7.21 -8.28
CA LEU A 67 32.10 -6.84 -9.42
C LEU A 67 32.94 -5.61 -9.10
N SER A 68 34.24 -5.71 -9.38
CA SER A 68 35.21 -4.63 -9.28
C SER A 68 35.93 -4.42 -10.62
N GLY A 69 36.61 -3.29 -10.79
CA GLY A 69 37.38 -3.01 -12.01
C GLY A 69 36.55 -2.71 -13.26
N GLN A 70 35.38 -2.10 -13.10
CA GLN A 70 34.56 -1.63 -14.22
C GLN A 70 35.26 -0.49 -14.96
N THR A 71 35.04 -0.39 -16.28
CA THR A 71 35.56 0.72 -17.09
C THR A 71 34.69 1.96 -16.86
N GLU A 72 35.29 3.02 -16.29
CA GLU A 72 34.62 4.30 -16.09
C GLU A 72 34.33 4.98 -17.43
N VAL A 73 33.11 5.50 -17.57
CA VAL A 73 32.69 6.32 -18.72
C VAL A 73 32.92 7.78 -18.38
N ALA A 74 33.67 8.47 -19.23
CA ALA A 74 33.92 9.90 -19.09
C ALA A 74 32.63 10.70 -19.34
N THR A 75 32.42 11.76 -18.55
CA THR A 75 31.31 12.70 -18.73
C THR A 75 31.42 13.46 -20.05
N GLY A 76 30.32 14.05 -20.50
CA GLY A 76 30.20 14.74 -21.78
C GLY A 76 29.81 13.80 -22.92
N THR A 77 30.33 14.08 -24.11
CA THR A 77 30.08 13.24 -25.29
C THR A 77 31.02 12.05 -25.30
N PHE A 78 30.48 10.84 -25.43
CA PHE A 78 31.26 9.60 -25.43
C PHE A 78 30.87 8.65 -26.58
N SER A 79 31.78 7.75 -26.93
CA SER A 79 31.60 6.76 -28.01
C SER A 79 32.23 5.39 -27.70
N ASN A 80 32.71 5.17 -26.49
CA ASN A 80 33.53 4.01 -26.09
C ASN A 80 32.73 2.88 -25.38
N VAL A 81 31.41 3.00 -25.27
CA VAL A 81 30.52 1.96 -24.73
C VAL A 81 30.01 1.07 -25.86
N THR A 82 30.93 0.29 -26.45
CA THR A 82 30.72 -0.44 -27.71
C THR A 82 31.07 -1.93 -27.62
N SER A 83 31.43 -2.43 -26.43
CA SER A 83 31.82 -3.82 -26.21
C SER A 83 30.77 -4.61 -25.41
N ASN A 84 30.31 -5.72 -25.97
CA ASN A 84 29.38 -6.62 -25.30
C ASN A 84 30.06 -7.59 -24.29
N THR A 85 31.33 -7.40 -23.97
CA THR A 85 32.04 -8.18 -22.92
C THR A 85 32.58 -7.29 -21.81
N THR A 86 32.47 -5.97 -21.96
CA THR A 86 33.01 -5.00 -21.02
C THR A 86 31.94 -4.55 -20.02
N ASN A 87 32.33 -4.50 -18.74
CA ASN A 87 31.50 -3.92 -17.68
C ASN A 87 31.81 -2.43 -17.54
N TYR A 88 30.80 -1.58 -17.69
CA TYR A 88 30.96 -0.13 -17.66
C TYR A 88 30.32 0.50 -16.42
N ARG A 89 30.85 1.65 -16.02
CA ARG A 89 30.37 2.43 -14.88
C ARG A 89 30.21 3.90 -15.24
N PHE A 90 29.08 4.46 -14.83
CA PHE A 90 28.74 5.89 -14.92
C PHE A 90 28.71 6.45 -13.50
N GLY A 91 29.47 7.52 -13.27
CA GLY A 91 29.40 8.33 -12.05
C GLY A 91 28.52 9.56 -12.26
N ALA A 92 28.56 10.48 -11.30
CA ALA A 92 27.84 11.76 -11.36
C ALA A 92 28.25 12.59 -12.60
N GLY A 93 27.26 13.12 -13.32
CA GLY A 93 27.47 14.02 -14.45
C GLY A 93 26.51 13.83 -15.62
N ASP A 94 26.73 14.64 -16.65
CA ASP A 94 25.96 14.64 -17.88
C ASP A 94 26.68 13.83 -18.97
N TYR A 95 25.94 13.00 -19.68
CA TYR A 95 26.43 12.06 -20.67
C TYR A 95 25.58 12.14 -21.94
N THR A 96 26.22 12.22 -23.10
CA THR A 96 25.54 12.19 -24.40
C THR A 96 26.26 11.23 -25.34
N THR A 97 25.51 10.41 -26.07
CA THR A 97 26.08 9.51 -27.08
C THR A 97 25.28 9.56 -28.37
N GLY A 98 25.99 9.49 -29.49
CA GLY A 98 25.45 9.28 -30.84
C GLY A 98 25.59 7.84 -31.31
N ALA A 99 25.67 6.87 -30.39
CA ALA A 99 25.81 5.45 -30.68
C ALA A 99 25.00 4.62 -29.67
N SER A 100 24.50 3.46 -30.12
CA SER A 100 23.88 2.47 -29.25
C SER A 100 24.91 1.89 -28.28
N LEU A 101 24.48 1.69 -27.03
CA LEU A 101 25.32 1.18 -25.95
C LEU A 101 25.40 -0.34 -26.00
N LYS A 102 26.61 -0.87 -26.20
CA LYS A 102 26.91 -2.30 -26.07
C LYS A 102 27.74 -2.50 -24.81
N TYR A 103 27.33 -3.48 -24.00
CA TYR A 103 27.89 -3.69 -22.65
C TYR A 103 27.72 -5.13 -22.20
N GLN A 104 28.50 -5.54 -21.19
CA GLN A 104 28.24 -6.74 -20.38
C GLN A 104 27.33 -6.42 -19.20
N THR A 105 27.65 -5.34 -18.49
CA THR A 105 26.82 -4.72 -17.45
C THR A 105 27.01 -3.21 -17.48
N LEU A 106 25.99 -2.47 -17.03
CA LEU A 106 26.10 -1.04 -16.75
C LEU A 106 25.84 -0.79 -15.27
N THR A 107 26.72 -0.05 -14.60
CA THR A 107 26.46 0.47 -13.26
C THR A 107 26.34 1.98 -13.32
N PHE A 108 25.28 2.52 -12.73
CA PHE A 108 25.04 3.94 -12.54
C PHE A 108 25.13 4.23 -11.05
N ASP A 109 26.22 4.86 -10.62
CA ASP A 109 26.43 5.22 -9.22
C ASP A 109 26.26 6.71 -9.00
N SER A 110 25.06 7.06 -8.53
CA SER A 110 24.62 8.43 -8.27
C SER A 110 25.04 8.95 -6.88
N THR A 111 25.91 8.23 -6.15
CA THR A 111 26.28 8.63 -4.76
C THR A 111 26.90 10.02 -4.70
N ALA A 112 27.72 10.38 -5.69
CA ALA A 112 28.40 11.68 -5.74
C ALA A 112 27.56 12.82 -6.34
N GLY A 113 26.38 12.53 -6.91
CA GLY A 113 25.53 13.48 -7.61
C GLY A 113 24.66 12.82 -8.67
N ALA A 114 23.77 13.61 -9.27
CA ALA A 114 22.85 13.13 -10.30
C ALA A 114 23.58 12.65 -11.57
N ILE A 115 22.94 11.74 -12.30
CA ILE A 115 23.43 11.23 -13.59
C ILE A 115 22.39 11.51 -14.67
N ASN A 116 22.77 12.19 -15.73
CA ASN A 116 21.88 12.46 -16.88
C ASN A 116 22.48 11.82 -18.14
N LEU A 117 21.89 10.73 -18.62
CA LEU A 117 22.29 10.08 -19.87
C LEU A 117 21.27 10.37 -20.97
N THR A 118 21.74 11.00 -22.04
CA THR A 118 20.95 11.30 -23.25
C THR A 118 21.44 10.47 -24.43
N LEU A 119 20.55 9.61 -24.95
CA LEU A 119 20.75 8.90 -26.20
C LEU A 119 20.27 9.77 -27.36
N SER A 120 21.13 9.99 -28.34
CA SER A 120 20.73 10.69 -29.58
C SER A 120 19.70 9.88 -30.35
N ALA A 121 19.00 10.53 -31.30
CA ALA A 121 17.93 9.90 -32.06
C ALA A 121 18.31 8.51 -32.64
N ASN A 122 17.44 7.51 -32.48
CA ASN A 122 17.59 6.13 -32.97
C ASN A 122 18.70 5.30 -32.30
N HIS A 123 19.23 5.75 -31.17
CA HIS A 123 20.20 4.97 -30.38
C HIS A 123 19.55 4.36 -29.15
N ASN A 124 20.12 3.25 -28.72
CA ASN A 124 19.52 2.44 -27.67
C ASN A 124 20.52 1.73 -26.78
N PHE A 125 20.02 1.14 -25.69
CA PHE A 125 20.72 0.07 -25.00
C PHE A 125 20.61 -1.21 -25.83
N ASN A 126 21.67 -1.56 -26.55
CA ASN A 126 21.74 -2.78 -27.35
C ASN A 126 22.92 -3.63 -26.87
N PRO A 127 22.73 -4.46 -25.83
CA PRO A 127 23.80 -5.27 -25.29
C PRO A 127 24.33 -6.39 -26.23
N ASP A 128 23.80 -6.54 -27.45
CA ASP A 128 24.10 -7.63 -28.38
C ASP A 128 24.10 -9.01 -27.68
N GLY A 129 23.00 -9.33 -27.00
CA GLY A 129 22.79 -10.57 -26.25
C GLY A 129 21.61 -10.49 -25.27
N ASN A 130 20.87 -11.59 -25.12
CA ASN A 130 19.69 -11.67 -24.25
C ASN A 130 20.11 -11.75 -22.78
N GLY A 131 19.84 -10.76 -21.92
CA GLY A 131 20.12 -11.00 -20.50
C GLY A 131 20.71 -9.92 -19.63
N ARG A 132 21.08 -8.78 -20.19
CA ARG A 132 22.11 -7.96 -19.55
C ARG A 132 21.53 -6.98 -18.53
N GLY A 133 22.29 -6.80 -17.46
CA GLY A 133 21.88 -6.03 -16.30
C GLY A 133 22.36 -4.60 -16.33
N MET A 134 21.50 -3.71 -15.86
CA MET A 134 21.79 -2.34 -15.45
C MET A 134 21.53 -2.25 -13.96
N LEU A 135 22.48 -1.69 -13.21
CA LEU A 135 22.39 -1.48 -11.76
C LEU A 135 22.43 0.00 -11.45
N PHE A 136 21.48 0.47 -10.65
CA PHE A 136 21.35 1.86 -10.22
C PHE A 136 21.44 1.92 -8.70
N THR A 137 22.40 2.71 -8.20
CA THR A 137 22.68 2.88 -6.76
C THR A 137 22.98 4.33 -6.44
N GLY A 138 22.89 4.68 -5.15
CA GLY A 138 23.15 6.02 -4.64
C GLY A 138 21.87 6.77 -4.25
N THR A 139 22.02 8.05 -3.99
CA THR A 139 21.01 8.91 -3.35
C THR A 139 20.59 10.10 -4.21
N ASN A 140 21.01 10.15 -5.47
CA ASN A 140 20.65 11.21 -6.41
C ASN A 140 19.93 10.63 -7.62
N ASN A 141 19.17 11.47 -8.33
CA ASN A 141 18.40 11.03 -9.47
C ASN A 141 19.28 10.52 -10.61
N VAL A 142 18.81 9.48 -11.29
CA VAL A 142 19.37 9.00 -12.55
C VAL A 142 18.34 9.17 -13.63
N ASN A 143 18.67 9.95 -14.65
CA ASN A 143 17.78 10.30 -15.75
C ASN A 143 18.31 9.68 -17.05
N LEU A 144 17.52 8.80 -17.66
CA LEU A 144 17.80 8.15 -18.93
C LEU A 144 16.79 8.66 -19.97
N SER A 145 17.30 9.38 -20.98
CA SER A 145 16.46 10.00 -22.00
C SER A 145 16.95 9.67 -23.42
N GLY A 146 16.07 9.81 -24.41
CA GLY A 146 16.41 9.64 -25.82
C GLY A 146 15.20 9.56 -26.73
N ALA A 147 15.36 9.96 -27.98
CA ALA A 147 14.31 9.94 -29.00
C ALA A 147 14.47 8.73 -29.95
N GLY A 148 13.40 7.99 -30.23
CA GLY A 148 13.46 6.78 -31.05
C GLY A 148 13.85 5.54 -30.24
N GLY A 149 13.24 4.39 -30.57
CA GLY A 149 13.36 3.14 -29.81
C GLY A 149 14.82 2.67 -29.68
N ALA A 150 15.20 1.82 -28.75
CA ALA A 150 14.46 0.93 -27.86
C ALA A 150 15.53 0.09 -27.16
N ILE A 151 15.48 -0.16 -25.85
CA ILE A 151 16.29 -1.27 -25.30
C ILE A 151 16.07 -2.49 -26.21
N ALA A 152 17.10 -2.93 -26.95
CA ALA A 152 16.97 -4.02 -27.90
C ALA A 152 17.28 -5.31 -27.15
N GLN A 153 16.44 -6.34 -27.33
CA GLN A 153 16.55 -7.64 -26.63
C GLN A 153 16.26 -7.58 -25.13
N SER A 154 16.33 -8.73 -24.46
CA SER A 154 15.98 -8.84 -23.04
C SER A 154 16.95 -8.08 -22.13
N SER A 155 16.42 -7.24 -21.23
CA SER A 155 17.20 -6.44 -20.28
C SER A 155 16.66 -6.47 -18.84
N TRP A 156 17.57 -6.29 -17.89
CA TRP A 156 17.32 -6.28 -16.45
C TRP A 156 17.70 -4.94 -15.86
N ILE A 157 16.77 -4.31 -15.16
CA ILE A 157 16.97 -3.09 -14.39
C ILE A 157 16.94 -3.48 -12.92
N HIS A 158 18.04 -3.21 -12.22
CA HIS A 158 18.17 -3.36 -10.78
C HIS A 158 18.24 -1.97 -10.15
N ASN A 159 17.13 -1.47 -9.63
CA ASN A 159 17.04 -0.15 -9.04
C ASN A 159 17.08 -0.22 -7.51
N TYR A 160 18.20 0.22 -6.95
CA TYR A 160 18.40 0.35 -5.51
C TYR A 160 18.76 1.80 -5.14
N LEU A 161 18.21 2.79 -5.86
CA LEU A 161 18.31 4.19 -5.47
C LEU A 161 17.54 4.42 -4.17
N GLU A 162 18.15 5.14 -3.23
CA GLU A 162 17.59 5.44 -1.92
C GLU A 162 17.14 6.90 -1.86
N GLY A 163 15.83 7.13 -1.68
CA GLY A 163 15.27 8.49 -1.64
C GLY A 163 15.34 9.26 -2.96
N ALA A 164 15.76 8.62 -4.06
CA ALA A 164 15.93 9.21 -5.37
C ALA A 164 15.21 8.42 -6.46
N ASP A 165 15.14 9.02 -7.65
CA ASP A 165 14.32 8.54 -8.76
C ASP A 165 15.19 8.03 -9.91
N LEU A 166 14.83 6.86 -10.44
CA LEU A 166 15.25 6.43 -11.77
C LEU A 166 14.18 6.89 -12.77
N ASN A 167 14.49 7.93 -13.55
CA ASN A 167 13.59 8.44 -14.59
C ASN A 167 14.03 7.88 -15.95
N ILE A 168 13.10 7.27 -16.68
CA ILE A 168 13.35 6.71 -18.00
C ILE A 168 12.29 7.25 -18.96
N SER A 169 12.70 8.06 -19.93
CA SER A 169 11.82 8.61 -20.97
C SER A 169 12.10 8.02 -22.36
N SER A 170 13.22 7.33 -22.54
CA SER A 170 13.49 6.58 -23.77
C SER A 170 12.44 5.47 -23.97
N SER A 171 11.77 5.45 -25.12
CA SER A 171 10.74 4.44 -25.40
C SER A 171 11.34 3.04 -25.52
N PHE A 172 10.64 2.01 -25.05
CA PHE A 172 11.04 0.61 -25.19
C PHE A 172 10.40 0.05 -26.48
N GLY A 173 11.12 -0.79 -27.23
CA GLY A 173 10.63 -1.38 -28.48
C GLY A 173 11.33 -2.69 -28.79
N GLY A 174 10.60 -3.68 -29.31
CA GLY A 174 11.22 -4.93 -29.75
C GLY A 174 11.89 -5.79 -28.65
N THR A 175 11.51 -5.65 -27.37
CA THR A 175 12.02 -6.53 -26.30
C THR A 175 11.17 -7.77 -26.12
N SER A 176 11.80 -8.95 -26.09
CA SER A 176 11.16 -10.19 -25.63
C SER A 176 11.03 -10.27 -24.09
N TYR A 177 11.78 -9.47 -23.32
CA TYR A 177 11.66 -9.44 -21.85
C TYR A 177 12.23 -8.15 -21.23
N LEU A 178 11.44 -7.41 -20.46
CA LEU A 178 11.95 -6.35 -19.58
C LEU A 178 11.71 -6.78 -18.13
N LEU A 179 12.79 -6.86 -17.36
CA LEU A 179 12.74 -7.13 -15.93
C LEU A 179 13.15 -5.87 -15.17
N VAL A 180 12.33 -5.49 -14.20
CA VAL A 180 12.64 -4.44 -13.24
C VAL A 180 12.60 -5.06 -11.85
N GLY A 181 13.59 -4.78 -11.03
CA GLY A 181 13.63 -5.20 -9.63
C GLY A 181 14.46 -4.25 -8.79
N GLY A 182 14.66 -4.66 -7.54
CA GLY A 182 15.25 -3.82 -6.49
C GLY A 182 14.16 -3.21 -5.62
N THR A 183 14.53 -2.20 -4.83
CA THR A 183 13.67 -1.55 -3.83
C THR A 183 13.33 -0.10 -4.19
N GLY A 184 14.02 0.47 -5.17
CA GLY A 184 13.89 1.88 -5.56
C GLY A 184 12.61 2.18 -6.35
N PHE A 185 12.43 3.48 -6.61
CA PHE A 185 11.36 3.99 -7.46
C PHE A 185 11.84 4.19 -8.89
N THR A 186 11.11 3.61 -9.85
CA THR A 186 11.35 3.77 -11.28
C THR A 186 10.15 4.49 -11.92
N ASN A 187 10.41 5.65 -12.50
CA ASN A 187 9.42 6.43 -13.24
C ASN A 187 9.66 6.25 -14.74
N TYR A 188 8.73 5.61 -15.42
CA TYR A 188 8.80 5.35 -16.86
C TYR A 188 7.75 6.15 -17.63
N THR A 189 8.21 7.06 -18.48
CA THR A 189 7.35 7.95 -19.30
C THR A 189 7.46 7.69 -20.81
N GLY A 190 8.33 6.77 -21.22
CA GLY A 190 8.40 6.32 -22.62
C GLY A 190 7.17 5.51 -23.04
N THR A 191 7.13 5.08 -24.30
CA THR A 191 6.06 4.19 -24.82
C THR A 191 6.60 2.78 -25.10
N GLY A 192 5.69 1.81 -25.29
CA GLY A 192 6.03 0.48 -25.81
C GLY A 192 6.48 -0.55 -24.77
N LEU A 193 5.99 -0.44 -23.53
CA LEU A 193 6.21 -1.45 -22.48
C LEU A 193 5.80 -2.86 -22.97
N ALA A 194 6.79 -3.70 -23.28
CA ALA A 194 6.64 -5.06 -23.83
C ALA A 194 5.92 -5.16 -25.21
N ALA A 195 6.11 -4.19 -26.11
CA ALA A 195 5.55 -4.24 -27.46
C ALA A 195 6.27 -5.28 -28.36
N GLY A 196 5.66 -6.46 -28.55
CA GLY A 196 6.10 -7.49 -29.50
C GLY A 196 5.43 -8.86 -29.26
N ALA A 197 5.45 -9.75 -30.26
CA ALA A 197 4.78 -11.07 -30.20
C ALA A 197 5.26 -11.99 -29.05
N ASN A 198 6.46 -11.74 -28.52
CA ASN A 198 7.06 -12.46 -27.40
C ASN A 198 7.42 -11.55 -26.21
N GLY A 199 6.89 -10.32 -26.16
CA GLY A 199 7.20 -9.38 -25.06
C GLY A 199 6.65 -9.89 -23.73
N GLU A 200 7.43 -9.78 -22.66
CA GLU A 200 6.94 -9.86 -21.27
C GLU A 200 7.57 -8.73 -20.46
N PHE A 201 6.76 -8.02 -19.68
CA PHE A 201 7.24 -7.11 -18.64
C PHE A 201 7.13 -7.80 -17.30
N VAL A 202 8.18 -7.71 -16.49
CA VAL A 202 8.20 -8.27 -15.14
C VAL A 202 8.70 -7.27 -14.12
N LEU A 203 7.90 -7.05 -13.09
CA LEU A 203 8.30 -6.33 -11.89
C LEU A 203 8.56 -7.34 -10.76
N ASN A 204 9.78 -7.36 -10.22
CA ASN A 204 10.19 -8.26 -9.12
C ASN A 204 10.23 -7.56 -7.76
N GLY A 205 10.08 -6.24 -7.71
CA GLY A 205 10.15 -5.45 -6.48
C GLY A 205 10.18 -3.95 -6.77
N GLY A 206 10.10 -3.16 -5.69
CA GLY A 206 10.11 -1.70 -5.76
C GLY A 206 8.77 -1.13 -6.26
N LEU A 207 8.80 0.15 -6.62
CA LEU A 207 7.67 0.86 -7.21
C LEU A 207 8.02 1.20 -8.66
N PHE A 208 7.22 0.73 -9.61
CA PHE A 208 7.37 1.05 -11.02
C PHE A 208 6.15 1.82 -11.50
N ARG A 209 6.34 3.10 -11.83
CA ARG A 209 5.31 3.95 -12.43
C ARG A 209 5.39 3.89 -13.94
N TYR A 210 4.28 3.54 -14.58
CA TYR A 210 4.11 3.71 -16.01
C TYR A 210 3.20 4.91 -16.29
N ALA A 211 3.81 6.04 -16.67
CA ALA A 211 3.15 7.31 -16.92
C ALA A 211 3.51 7.87 -18.30
N PRO A 212 3.12 7.19 -19.40
CA PRO A 212 3.28 7.74 -20.73
C PRO A 212 2.52 9.08 -20.84
N THR A 213 3.00 9.95 -21.73
CA THR A 213 2.44 11.32 -21.88
C THR A 213 1.05 11.36 -22.51
N ALA A 214 0.55 10.22 -22.98
CA ALA A 214 -0.77 10.05 -23.54
C ALA A 214 -1.28 8.64 -23.20
N ASP A 215 -2.58 8.42 -23.38
CA ASP A 215 -3.19 7.11 -23.24
C ASP A 215 -2.56 6.11 -24.21
N VAL A 216 -2.35 4.90 -23.72
CA VAL A 216 -1.74 3.81 -24.49
C VAL A 216 -2.57 2.55 -24.35
N THR A 217 -2.50 1.68 -25.34
CA THR A 217 -2.96 0.30 -25.17
C THR A 217 -1.75 -0.53 -24.78
N LEU A 218 -1.75 -1.10 -23.56
CA LEU A 218 -0.77 -2.12 -23.23
C LEU A 218 -0.88 -3.28 -24.22
N ALA A 219 0.27 -3.80 -24.66
CA ALA A 219 0.33 -4.91 -25.58
C ALA A 219 -0.39 -6.15 -24.98
N THR A 220 -0.89 -7.04 -25.83
CA THR A 220 -1.47 -8.34 -25.42
C THR A 220 -0.43 -9.31 -24.83
N ALA A 221 0.83 -8.89 -24.80
CA ALA A 221 1.93 -9.53 -24.09
C ALA A 221 1.58 -9.81 -22.62
N ALA A 222 2.25 -10.81 -22.04
CA ALA A 222 2.09 -11.06 -20.62
C ALA A 222 2.80 -9.96 -19.81
N HIS A 223 2.10 -9.37 -18.85
CA HIS A 223 2.66 -8.55 -17.80
C HIS A 223 2.65 -9.35 -16.50
N ARG A 224 3.72 -9.29 -15.72
CA ARG A 224 3.85 -10.05 -14.49
C ARG A 224 4.42 -9.20 -13.37
N ILE A 225 3.67 -9.06 -12.29
CA ILE A 225 4.12 -8.41 -11.08
C ILE A 225 4.44 -9.55 -10.10
N ASN A 226 5.72 -9.92 -10.01
CA ASN A 226 6.27 -10.92 -9.09
C ASN A 226 6.51 -10.39 -7.67
N GLY A 227 6.48 -9.07 -7.53
CA GLY A 227 6.77 -8.35 -6.30
C GLY A 227 6.71 -6.84 -6.53
N GLY A 228 6.37 -6.09 -5.50
CA GLY A 228 6.32 -4.62 -5.56
C GLY A 228 4.98 -4.08 -6.05
N VAL A 229 4.97 -2.81 -6.47
CA VAL A 229 3.75 -2.10 -6.87
C VAL A 229 3.91 -1.54 -8.28
N PHE A 230 2.93 -1.82 -9.13
CA PHE A 230 2.80 -1.23 -10.47
C PHE A 230 1.89 -0.01 -10.41
N GLU A 231 2.47 1.18 -10.54
CA GLU A 231 1.74 2.44 -10.47
C GLU A 231 1.27 2.89 -11.86
N ILE A 232 -0.03 3.10 -11.98
CA ILE A 232 -0.69 3.48 -13.22
C ILE A 232 -0.73 5.01 -13.29
N GLY A 233 0.00 5.58 -14.25
CA GLY A 233 0.10 7.02 -14.46
C GLY A 233 -0.69 7.56 -15.64
N ALA A 234 -1.24 6.68 -16.49
CA ALA A 234 -2.05 7.01 -17.68
C ALA A 234 -3.11 5.92 -17.91
N ASN A 235 -4.05 6.14 -18.83
CA ASN A 235 -4.95 5.06 -19.25
C ASN A 235 -4.18 4.06 -20.10
N LEU A 236 -4.23 2.79 -19.71
CA LEU A 236 -3.47 1.67 -20.30
C LEU A 236 -4.35 0.78 -21.19
N ASN A 237 -5.56 1.26 -21.49
CA ASN A 237 -6.60 0.61 -22.29
C ASN A 237 -7.03 1.49 -23.48
N GLY A 238 -6.12 2.32 -24.00
CA GLY A 238 -6.38 3.15 -25.19
C GLY A 238 -7.54 4.13 -25.02
N GLY A 239 -7.77 4.64 -23.81
CA GLY A 239 -8.88 5.55 -23.49
C GLY A 239 -10.19 4.85 -23.14
N GLY A 240 -10.18 3.53 -22.93
CA GLY A 240 -11.34 2.79 -22.40
C GLY A 240 -11.71 3.24 -20.98
N ALA A 241 -12.95 2.97 -20.56
CA ALA A 241 -13.46 3.42 -19.26
C ALA A 241 -12.59 2.96 -18.08
N ILE A 242 -12.20 1.68 -18.08
CA ILE A 242 -11.26 1.12 -17.10
C ILE A 242 -9.84 1.30 -17.62
N ASP A 243 -8.97 1.96 -16.83
CA ASP A 243 -7.59 2.28 -17.22
C ASP A 243 -6.75 1.04 -17.48
N LEU A 244 -6.86 0.00 -16.65
CA LEU A 244 -6.21 -1.28 -16.85
C LEU A 244 -7.25 -2.41 -16.87
N ASP A 245 -7.74 -2.76 -18.07
CA ASP A 245 -8.72 -3.83 -18.26
C ASP A 245 -8.14 -5.05 -18.96
N ARG A 246 -7.55 -5.96 -18.18
CA ARG A 246 -6.89 -7.18 -18.68
C ARG A 246 -7.54 -8.41 -18.05
N THR A 247 -7.19 -9.59 -18.54
CA THR A 247 -7.48 -10.83 -17.80
C THR A 247 -6.27 -11.20 -16.95
N ILE A 248 -6.49 -11.91 -15.85
CA ILE A 248 -5.41 -12.42 -14.99
C ILE A 248 -4.41 -13.33 -15.74
N ALA A 249 -4.80 -13.89 -16.90
CA ALA A 249 -3.90 -14.67 -17.75
C ALA A 249 -2.83 -13.80 -18.46
N ASN A 250 -3.20 -12.56 -18.78
CA ASN A 250 -2.37 -11.59 -19.51
C ASN A 250 -1.70 -10.58 -18.57
N PHE A 251 -2.29 -10.30 -17.39
CA PHE A 251 -1.68 -9.46 -16.37
C PHE A 251 -1.69 -10.20 -15.04
N ARG A 252 -0.55 -10.78 -14.67
CA ARG A 252 -0.39 -11.73 -13.57
C ARG A 252 0.16 -11.04 -12.34
N LEU A 253 -0.39 -11.35 -11.17
CA LEU A 253 0.17 -10.99 -9.88
C LEU A 253 0.65 -12.27 -9.22
N THR A 254 1.94 -12.37 -8.98
CA THR A 254 2.55 -13.50 -8.28
C THR A 254 3.46 -12.94 -7.21
N GLY A 255 3.52 -13.52 -6.00
CA GLY A 255 4.23 -12.84 -4.91
C GLY A 255 3.47 -11.66 -4.29
N ASP A 256 4.16 -10.87 -3.45
CA ASP A 256 3.63 -9.66 -2.83
C ASP A 256 3.56 -8.52 -3.84
N ALA A 257 2.42 -8.38 -4.48
CA ALA A 257 2.25 -7.56 -5.68
C ALA A 257 1.01 -6.67 -5.55
N GLY A 258 0.95 -5.61 -6.35
CA GLY A 258 -0.31 -4.93 -6.63
C GLY A 258 -0.14 -3.60 -7.34
N PHE A 259 -0.99 -2.63 -7.02
CA PHE A 259 -1.25 -1.47 -7.86
C PHE A 259 -1.29 -0.17 -7.08
N SER A 260 -0.96 0.93 -7.73
CA SER A 260 -1.23 2.28 -7.24
C SER A 260 -1.58 3.22 -8.39
N ALA A 261 -2.01 4.44 -8.07
CA ALA A 261 -2.48 5.42 -9.04
C ALA A 261 -1.66 6.73 -8.97
N HIS A 262 -1.45 7.34 -10.13
CA HIS A 262 -0.81 8.64 -10.24
C HIS A 262 -1.50 9.53 -11.30
N GLY A 263 -1.65 10.80 -10.95
CA GLY A 263 -2.15 11.88 -11.82
C GLY A 263 -3.67 11.96 -11.94
N ALA A 264 -4.37 10.84 -11.76
CA ALA A 264 -5.83 10.74 -11.65
C ALA A 264 -6.16 9.43 -10.93
N ASP A 265 -7.39 9.30 -10.41
CA ASP A 265 -7.89 8.02 -9.93
C ASP A 265 -7.81 6.98 -11.06
N ARG A 266 -7.40 5.74 -10.75
CA ARG A 266 -7.18 4.70 -11.75
C ARG A 266 -7.98 3.45 -11.47
N GLU A 267 -8.66 2.96 -12.50
CA GLU A 267 -9.47 1.75 -12.43
C GLU A 267 -8.70 0.52 -12.96
N VAL A 268 -8.80 -0.58 -12.23
CA VAL A 268 -8.13 -1.85 -12.55
C VAL A 268 -9.11 -3.01 -12.55
N SER A 269 -9.18 -3.73 -13.67
CA SER A 269 -9.88 -5.00 -13.82
C SER A 269 -8.91 -6.07 -14.36
N LEU A 270 -8.89 -7.21 -13.69
CA LEU A 270 -8.21 -8.45 -14.10
C LEU A 270 -9.22 -9.51 -14.58
N GLY A 271 -10.43 -9.09 -14.94
CA GLY A 271 -11.59 -9.92 -15.26
C GLY A 271 -12.68 -9.87 -14.18
N ALA A 272 -13.74 -10.64 -14.35
CA ALA A 272 -14.90 -10.59 -13.46
C ALA A 272 -14.57 -11.04 -12.01
N SER A 273 -13.73 -12.06 -11.85
CA SER A 273 -13.33 -12.58 -10.55
C SER A 273 -11.91 -13.15 -10.60
N VAL A 274 -11.19 -12.97 -9.52
CA VAL A 274 -9.88 -13.59 -9.25
C VAL A 274 -9.94 -14.37 -7.95
N ILE A 275 -9.12 -15.42 -7.84
CA ILE A 275 -9.07 -16.30 -6.66
C ILE A 275 -7.68 -16.20 -6.04
N TRP A 276 -7.61 -15.78 -4.79
CA TRP A 276 -6.34 -15.57 -4.07
C TRP A 276 -5.57 -16.89 -3.91
N GLY A 277 -4.29 -16.88 -4.28
CA GLY A 277 -3.42 -18.04 -4.17
C GLY A 277 -3.62 -19.05 -5.30
N ALA A 278 -4.56 -18.81 -6.22
CA ALA A 278 -4.73 -19.62 -7.43
C ALA A 278 -3.92 -19.05 -8.60
N THR A 279 -3.96 -19.74 -9.75
CA THR A 279 -3.16 -19.42 -10.92
C THR A 279 -3.16 -17.94 -11.27
N ASN A 280 -1.96 -17.34 -11.25
CA ASN A 280 -1.66 -15.97 -11.63
C ASN A 280 -2.21 -14.85 -10.73
N PHE A 281 -2.86 -15.14 -9.60
CA PHE A 281 -3.29 -14.10 -8.65
C PHE A 281 -2.80 -14.40 -7.22
N LEU A 282 -1.79 -13.62 -6.82
CA LEU A 282 -1.13 -13.68 -5.53
C LEU A 282 -0.77 -15.12 -5.16
N SER A 283 -0.15 -15.79 -6.13
CA SER A 283 0.40 -17.14 -6.03
C SER A 283 1.88 -17.12 -6.31
N ASN A 284 2.58 -18.22 -6.04
CA ASN A 284 3.93 -18.40 -6.50
C ASN A 284 3.92 -18.84 -7.98
N THR A 285 5.09 -18.95 -8.60
CA THR A 285 5.24 -19.40 -9.99
C THR A 285 4.83 -20.87 -10.25
N ALA A 286 4.63 -21.66 -9.19
CA ALA A 286 4.08 -23.01 -9.23
C ALA A 286 2.55 -23.02 -8.97
N ASN A 287 1.92 -21.83 -8.88
CA ASN A 287 0.52 -21.62 -8.54
C ASN A 287 0.13 -22.09 -7.14
N GLU A 288 1.07 -22.00 -6.20
CA GLU A 288 0.82 -22.29 -4.79
C GLU A 288 0.69 -21.00 -4.01
N ASP A 289 -0.13 -21.04 -2.98
CA ASP A 289 -0.32 -19.96 -2.03
C ASP A 289 0.79 -19.98 -0.96
N ALA A 290 1.47 -18.84 -0.79
CA ALA A 290 2.47 -18.64 0.26
C ALA A 290 2.14 -17.42 1.13
N ASP A 291 0.84 -17.16 1.34
CA ASP A 291 0.31 -16.05 2.14
C ASP A 291 0.77 -14.67 1.62
N PHE A 292 0.80 -14.53 0.29
CA PHE A 292 1.19 -13.29 -0.37
C PHE A 292 0.24 -12.14 -0.07
N THR A 293 0.81 -10.95 0.09
CA THR A 293 0.11 -9.72 0.39
C THR A 293 -0.31 -9.00 -0.89
N PHE A 294 -1.57 -8.57 -0.95
CA PHE A 294 -2.01 -7.65 -2.01
C PHE A 294 -1.64 -6.22 -1.60
N ARG A 295 -0.80 -5.56 -2.40
CA ARG A 295 -0.32 -4.21 -2.09
C ARG A 295 -1.07 -3.17 -2.90
N LEU A 296 -1.72 -2.24 -2.23
CA LEU A 296 -2.43 -1.14 -2.87
C LEU A 296 -1.81 0.20 -2.47
N SER A 297 -1.92 1.17 -3.37
CA SER A 297 -1.32 2.49 -3.22
C SER A 297 0.21 2.46 -3.08
N SER A 298 0.80 3.64 -2.93
CA SER A 298 2.22 3.85 -2.64
C SER A 298 2.40 5.17 -1.90
N THR A 299 3.51 5.35 -1.18
CA THR A 299 3.86 6.64 -0.54
C THR A 299 4.13 7.77 -1.55
N ARG A 300 4.18 7.44 -2.85
CA ARG A 300 4.37 8.40 -3.96
C ARG A 300 3.10 8.58 -4.78
N SER A 301 2.02 7.87 -4.45
CA SER A 301 0.73 7.99 -5.11
C SER A 301 0.04 9.31 -4.70
N ASN A 302 -0.74 9.84 -5.63
CA ASN A 302 -1.51 11.07 -5.41
C ASN A 302 -2.96 10.95 -5.86
N ALA A 303 -3.43 9.72 -6.03
CA ALA A 303 -4.76 9.40 -6.48
C ALA A 303 -5.17 8.01 -5.98
N THR A 304 -6.47 7.73 -6.04
CA THR A 304 -7.07 6.45 -5.63
C THR A 304 -6.82 5.39 -6.70
N VAL A 305 -6.36 4.20 -6.31
CA VAL A 305 -6.48 3.01 -7.16
C VAL A 305 -7.76 2.25 -6.83
N ASP A 306 -8.62 2.04 -7.81
CA ASP A 306 -9.86 1.27 -7.66
C ASP A 306 -9.73 -0.10 -8.34
N PHE A 307 -9.75 -1.17 -7.55
CA PHE A 307 -9.70 -2.54 -8.03
C PHE A 307 -11.12 -3.12 -8.14
N GLN A 308 -11.55 -3.34 -9.38
CA GLN A 308 -12.92 -3.70 -9.75
C GLN A 308 -13.17 -5.20 -9.91
N SER A 309 -12.12 -6.03 -9.98
CA SER A 309 -12.32 -7.47 -10.00
C SER A 309 -12.76 -7.99 -8.63
N LYS A 310 -13.77 -8.84 -8.61
CA LYS A 310 -14.18 -9.58 -7.41
C LYS A 310 -13.04 -10.48 -6.92
N ILE A 311 -12.79 -10.52 -5.61
CA ILE A 311 -11.71 -11.34 -5.04
C ILE A 311 -12.32 -12.44 -4.16
N ASP A 312 -12.07 -13.70 -4.53
CA ASP A 312 -12.29 -14.85 -3.64
C ASP A 312 -11.07 -15.04 -2.73
N LEU A 313 -11.27 -14.93 -1.42
CA LEU A 313 -10.27 -15.13 -0.36
C LEU A 313 -9.82 -16.60 -0.24
N ASN A 314 -10.55 -17.52 -0.87
CA ASN A 314 -10.17 -18.92 -1.07
C ASN A 314 -9.91 -19.65 0.25
N GLY A 315 -10.81 -19.49 1.23
CA GLY A 315 -10.81 -20.28 2.47
C GLY A 315 -9.70 -19.94 3.47
N ARG A 316 -8.99 -18.82 3.30
CA ARG A 316 -7.81 -18.45 4.11
C ARG A 316 -7.82 -17.00 4.56
N SER A 317 -6.93 -16.68 5.50
CA SER A 317 -6.70 -15.31 5.94
C SER A 317 -5.85 -14.57 4.91
N ARG A 318 -6.36 -13.45 4.39
CA ARG A 318 -5.72 -12.66 3.32
C ARG A 318 -5.40 -11.24 3.78
N THR A 319 -4.21 -10.77 3.43
CA THR A 319 -3.72 -9.45 3.82
C THR A 319 -3.70 -8.51 2.62
N VAL A 320 -4.42 -7.39 2.76
CA VAL A 320 -4.31 -6.21 1.91
C VAL A 320 -3.53 -5.15 2.68
N GLU A 321 -2.35 -4.82 2.19
CA GLU A 321 -1.52 -3.73 2.67
C GLU A 321 -1.80 -2.48 1.84
N VAL A 322 -2.15 -1.37 2.48
CA VAL A 322 -2.39 -0.09 1.80
C VAL A 322 -1.41 0.95 2.30
N ALA A 323 -0.55 1.42 1.41
CA ALA A 323 0.36 2.53 1.70
C ALA A 323 -0.42 3.86 1.71
N ASP A 324 0.09 4.81 2.49
CA ASP A 324 -0.49 6.16 2.61
C ASP A 324 0.14 7.09 1.58
N GLY A 325 -0.64 7.46 0.57
CA GLY A 325 -0.32 8.45 -0.44
C GLY A 325 -0.85 9.82 -0.03
N SER A 326 -1.12 10.67 -1.02
CA SER A 326 -1.72 12.00 -0.77
C SER A 326 -3.23 12.06 -1.04
N ALA A 327 -3.84 10.97 -1.51
CA ALA A 327 -5.29 10.89 -1.70
C ALA A 327 -6.01 10.63 -0.37
N ALA A 328 -7.21 11.18 -0.18
CA ALA A 328 -8.00 10.93 1.05
C ALA A 328 -8.48 9.47 1.18
N VAL A 329 -8.62 8.80 0.03
CA VAL A 329 -8.81 7.36 -0.11
C VAL A 329 -7.67 6.87 -1.00
N ASP A 330 -6.78 6.05 -0.46
CA ASP A 330 -5.60 5.57 -1.19
C ASP A 330 -5.94 4.44 -2.15
N ALA A 331 -6.88 3.58 -1.72
CA ALA A 331 -7.32 2.44 -2.50
C ALA A 331 -8.80 2.15 -2.27
N ARG A 332 -9.44 1.60 -3.30
CA ARG A 332 -10.81 1.11 -3.27
C ARG A 332 -10.87 -0.33 -3.79
N LEU A 333 -11.67 -1.18 -3.14
CA LEU A 333 -12.10 -2.47 -3.67
C LEU A 333 -13.59 -2.38 -4.00
N SER A 334 -13.89 -2.13 -5.27
CA SER A 334 -15.26 -2.03 -5.79
C SER A 334 -15.80 -3.35 -6.34
N GLY A 335 -14.93 -4.31 -6.67
CA GLY A 335 -15.33 -5.64 -7.12
C GLY A 335 -15.94 -6.54 -6.03
N GLY A 336 -15.67 -6.22 -4.77
CA GLY A 336 -16.13 -7.00 -3.61
C GLY A 336 -15.23 -8.18 -3.25
N LEU A 337 -15.48 -8.73 -2.06
CA LEU A 337 -14.69 -9.79 -1.43
C LEU A 337 -15.59 -10.97 -1.05
N THR A 338 -15.16 -12.20 -1.34
CA THR A 338 -15.93 -13.40 -1.04
C THR A 338 -15.09 -14.53 -0.49
N GLY A 339 -15.72 -15.54 0.09
CA GLY A 339 -15.01 -16.74 0.54
C GLY A 339 -15.82 -17.51 1.56
N THR A 340 -15.79 -18.83 1.48
CA THR A 340 -16.60 -19.67 2.37
C THR A 340 -15.89 -19.95 3.70
N GLY A 341 -16.68 -20.10 4.76
CA GLY A 341 -16.21 -20.50 6.09
C GLY A 341 -15.42 -19.43 6.86
N ILE A 342 -15.28 -19.67 8.16
CA ILE A 342 -14.66 -18.73 9.12
C ILE A 342 -13.16 -18.50 8.93
N ALA A 343 -12.52 -19.32 8.10
CA ALA A 343 -11.11 -19.18 7.74
C ALA A 343 -10.87 -18.13 6.66
N SER A 344 -11.89 -17.77 5.85
CA SER A 344 -11.85 -16.71 4.85
C SER A 344 -11.84 -15.33 5.51
N ARG A 345 -10.71 -14.94 6.08
CA ARG A 345 -10.55 -13.69 6.83
C ARG A 345 -9.95 -12.61 5.95
N PHE A 346 -10.42 -11.38 6.14
CA PHE A 346 -9.86 -10.20 5.51
C PHE A 346 -9.04 -9.41 6.52
N VAL A 347 -7.81 -9.08 6.16
CA VAL A 347 -6.88 -8.32 6.99
C VAL A 347 -6.43 -7.07 6.24
N LYS A 348 -6.69 -5.90 6.81
CA LYS A 348 -6.17 -4.60 6.34
C LYS A 348 -4.94 -4.19 7.18
N THR A 349 -3.84 -3.89 6.51
CA THR A 349 -2.60 -3.34 7.11
C THR A 349 -2.13 -2.09 6.33
N GLY A 350 -1.02 -1.49 6.75
CA GLY A 350 -0.48 -0.26 6.17
C GLY A 350 -1.24 0.99 6.63
N SER A 351 -0.58 2.14 6.62
CA SER A 351 -1.12 3.40 7.18
C SER A 351 -2.22 4.05 6.35
N GLY A 352 -2.36 3.67 5.07
CA GLY A 352 -3.32 4.29 4.16
C GLY A 352 -4.78 3.94 4.45
N THR A 353 -5.67 4.69 3.79
CA THR A 353 -7.12 4.49 3.79
C THR A 353 -7.53 3.52 2.68
N LEU A 354 -8.19 2.42 3.07
CA LEU A 354 -8.87 1.52 2.15
C LEU A 354 -10.39 1.72 2.21
N GLU A 355 -11.04 1.80 1.05
CA GLU A 355 -12.50 1.84 0.95
C GLU A 355 -13.06 0.55 0.33
N LEU A 356 -14.04 -0.06 0.99
CA LEU A 356 -14.79 -1.20 0.46
C LEU A 356 -16.15 -0.71 -0.03
N THR A 357 -16.38 -0.81 -1.33
CA THR A 357 -17.64 -0.37 -1.97
C THR A 357 -18.38 -1.50 -2.67
N GLY A 358 -17.67 -2.59 -3.02
CA GLY A 358 -18.30 -3.83 -3.50
C GLY A 358 -18.83 -4.71 -2.35
N PRO A 359 -19.65 -5.73 -2.66
CA PRO A 359 -20.21 -6.65 -1.67
C PRO A 359 -19.13 -7.48 -0.98
N ASN A 360 -19.22 -7.62 0.34
CA ASN A 360 -18.24 -8.36 1.16
C ASN A 360 -18.92 -9.50 1.92
N ASP A 361 -19.01 -10.67 1.29
CA ASP A 361 -19.78 -11.83 1.77
C ASP A 361 -18.91 -12.97 2.36
N TYR A 362 -17.61 -12.72 2.57
CA TYR A 362 -16.69 -13.73 3.10
C TYR A 362 -17.01 -14.15 4.54
N GLY A 363 -16.94 -15.44 4.83
CA GLY A 363 -17.41 -16.00 6.09
C GLY A 363 -16.52 -15.80 7.32
N GLY A 364 -15.38 -15.11 7.21
CA GLY A 364 -14.40 -14.91 8.30
C GLY A 364 -14.34 -13.48 8.85
N THR A 365 -13.56 -13.30 9.91
CA THR A 365 -13.38 -12.00 10.60
C THR A 365 -12.76 -10.94 9.68
N THR A 366 -13.23 -9.69 9.83
CA THR A 366 -12.57 -8.48 9.29
C THR A 366 -11.59 -7.96 10.33
N ARG A 367 -10.29 -7.86 10.03
CA ARG A 367 -9.29 -7.33 10.96
C ARG A 367 -8.60 -6.09 10.38
N VAL A 368 -8.76 -4.95 11.03
CA VAL A 368 -8.12 -3.68 10.68
C VAL A 368 -6.93 -3.47 11.62
N GLN A 369 -5.71 -3.51 11.09
CA GLN A 369 -4.45 -3.51 11.85
C GLN A 369 -3.48 -2.41 11.40
N GLY A 370 -3.91 -1.56 10.48
CA GLY A 370 -3.20 -0.33 10.13
C GLY A 370 -4.11 0.63 9.37
N GLY A 371 -3.91 1.91 9.60
CA GLY A 371 -4.58 2.98 8.88
C GLY A 371 -6.08 2.99 9.10
N ARG A 372 -6.82 3.23 8.02
CA ARG A 372 -8.28 3.35 8.04
C ARG A 372 -8.93 2.36 7.07
N LEU A 373 -9.97 1.67 7.52
CA LEU A 373 -10.90 0.93 6.67
C LEU A 373 -12.23 1.69 6.62
N LEU A 374 -12.68 2.04 5.43
CA LEU A 374 -13.98 2.59 5.16
C LEU A 374 -14.91 1.53 4.60
N VAL A 375 -16.12 1.45 5.15
CA VAL A 375 -17.15 0.52 4.68
C VAL A 375 -18.30 1.33 4.07
N GLY A 376 -18.47 1.20 2.74
CA GLY A 376 -19.54 1.84 1.97
C GLY A 376 -20.80 0.97 1.89
N GLY A 377 -21.77 1.42 1.08
CA GLY A 377 -23.15 0.91 1.09
C GLY A 377 -23.37 -0.58 0.78
N ALA A 378 -22.37 -1.30 0.26
CA ALA A 378 -22.48 -2.76 0.10
C ALA A 378 -22.16 -3.54 1.38
N GLY A 379 -21.51 -2.91 2.35
CA GLY A 379 -21.32 -3.41 3.71
C GLY A 379 -20.41 -4.64 3.86
N LEU A 380 -20.25 -5.04 5.12
CA LEU A 380 -19.70 -6.30 5.61
C LEU A 380 -20.87 -7.18 6.03
N THR A 381 -21.40 -7.97 5.10
CA THR A 381 -22.66 -8.70 5.32
C THR A 381 -22.48 -9.99 6.11
N ALA A 382 -21.24 -10.44 6.30
CA ALA A 382 -20.92 -11.62 7.08
C ALA A 382 -21.22 -11.43 8.57
N THR A 383 -21.70 -12.47 9.23
CA THR A 383 -22.02 -12.45 10.68
C THR A 383 -20.79 -12.53 11.57
N THR A 384 -19.60 -12.57 10.99
CA THR A 384 -18.33 -12.70 11.71
C THR A 384 -17.86 -11.37 12.26
N ALA A 385 -17.08 -11.43 13.33
CA ALA A 385 -16.63 -10.26 14.05
C ALA A 385 -15.80 -9.29 13.19
N VAL A 386 -15.80 -8.02 13.62
CA VAL A 386 -14.86 -6.99 13.17
C VAL A 386 -13.89 -6.68 14.32
N HIS A 387 -12.59 -6.76 14.07
CA HIS A 387 -11.55 -6.43 15.03
C HIS A 387 -10.72 -5.26 14.54
N VAL A 388 -10.72 -4.16 15.28
CA VAL A 388 -9.99 -2.93 14.96
C VAL A 388 -8.87 -2.76 15.98
N ALA A 389 -7.61 -2.88 15.54
CA ALA A 389 -6.44 -2.81 16.41
C ALA A 389 -5.52 -1.66 15.98
N ASN A 390 -5.31 -0.68 16.86
CA ASN A 390 -4.47 0.51 16.61
C ASN A 390 -4.81 1.21 15.28
N SER A 391 -6.10 1.24 14.92
CA SER A 391 -6.59 1.59 13.59
C SER A 391 -7.98 2.23 13.66
N THR A 392 -8.49 2.66 12.51
CA THR A 392 -9.84 3.25 12.40
C THR A 392 -10.75 2.43 11.48
N LEU A 393 -11.98 2.18 11.93
CA LEU A 393 -13.10 1.73 11.11
C LEU A 393 -14.05 2.92 10.86
N GLY A 394 -14.27 3.26 9.60
CA GLY A 394 -15.17 4.33 9.19
C GLY A 394 -16.45 3.81 8.57
N LEU A 395 -17.59 4.27 9.09
CA LEU A 395 -18.93 3.96 8.57
C LEU A 395 -19.34 5.03 7.54
N GLN A 396 -19.34 4.68 6.25
CA GLN A 396 -19.70 5.61 5.17
C GLN A 396 -21.15 5.51 4.71
N SER A 397 -21.87 4.48 5.13
CA SER A 397 -23.28 4.31 4.85
C SER A 397 -23.95 3.61 6.03
N THR A 398 -25.27 3.69 6.09
CA THR A 398 -26.06 3.12 7.19
C THR A 398 -26.19 1.61 7.04
N GLU A 399 -26.26 0.88 8.16
CA GLU A 399 -26.43 -0.58 8.22
C GLU A 399 -25.43 -1.32 7.32
N VAL A 400 -24.15 -0.94 7.43
CA VAL A 400 -23.05 -1.52 6.66
C VAL A 400 -22.32 -2.61 7.40
N ILE A 401 -22.60 -2.85 8.68
CA ILE A 401 -22.06 -3.97 9.44
C ILE A 401 -23.21 -4.91 9.77
N ASN A 402 -22.98 -6.22 9.65
CA ASN A 402 -24.00 -7.19 10.05
C ASN A 402 -24.38 -7.02 11.54
N ASN A 403 -25.68 -7.03 11.83
CA ASN A 403 -26.24 -6.77 13.16
C ASN A 403 -25.83 -7.83 14.21
N ALA A 404 -25.35 -9.00 13.78
CA ALA A 404 -24.81 -10.04 14.65
C ALA A 404 -23.27 -10.03 14.76
N ALA A 405 -22.58 -9.19 13.99
CA ALA A 405 -21.12 -9.11 14.01
C ALA A 405 -20.65 -8.41 15.29
N ASP A 406 -20.02 -9.17 16.18
CA ASP A 406 -19.35 -8.60 17.35
C ASP A 406 -18.22 -7.66 16.94
N ILE A 407 -18.02 -6.58 17.70
CA ILE A 407 -16.97 -5.58 17.50
C ILE A 407 -15.97 -5.67 18.63
N THR A 408 -14.70 -5.85 18.27
CA THR A 408 -13.58 -5.74 19.21
C THR A 408 -12.73 -4.53 18.84
N LEU A 409 -12.56 -3.60 19.78
CA LEU A 409 -11.63 -2.48 19.64
C LEU A 409 -10.40 -2.74 20.53
N GLU A 410 -9.22 -2.62 19.94
CA GLU A 410 -7.92 -2.78 20.59
C GLU A 410 -7.07 -1.53 20.35
N ASN A 411 -7.21 -0.51 21.20
CA ASN A 411 -6.78 0.87 20.91
C ASN A 411 -7.33 1.35 19.55
N GLY A 412 -8.56 0.97 19.25
CA GLY A 412 -9.23 1.20 17.97
C GLY A 412 -10.17 2.39 18.01
N THR A 413 -10.47 2.92 16.83
CA THR A 413 -11.48 3.97 16.64
C THR A 413 -12.59 3.48 15.71
N ILE A 414 -13.84 3.74 16.07
CA ILE A 414 -14.96 3.77 15.13
C ILE A 414 -15.27 5.24 14.84
N THR A 415 -15.38 5.61 13.57
CA THR A 415 -15.79 6.96 13.15
C THR A 415 -16.94 6.88 12.15
N THR A 416 -17.78 7.90 12.14
CA THR A 416 -18.89 8.03 11.19
C THR A 416 -18.50 8.99 10.06
N VAL A 417 -19.06 8.79 8.87
CA VAL A 417 -18.87 9.70 7.73
C VAL A 417 -20.24 10.13 7.24
N GLY A 418 -20.69 11.31 7.68
CA GLY A 418 -22.08 11.72 7.50
C GLY A 418 -22.99 11.20 8.62
N ASN A 419 -24.30 11.39 8.47
CA ASN A 419 -25.29 10.86 9.41
C ASN A 419 -25.40 9.34 9.26
N GLN A 420 -25.20 8.60 10.35
CA GLN A 420 -25.24 7.14 10.32
C GLN A 420 -26.34 6.57 11.22
N THR A 421 -26.95 5.48 10.77
CA THR A 421 -27.72 4.57 11.61
C THR A 421 -27.12 3.20 11.42
N GLU A 422 -26.60 2.62 12.50
CA GLU A 422 -25.85 1.37 12.43
C GLU A 422 -26.23 0.48 13.62
N THR A 423 -26.36 -0.81 13.34
CA THR A 423 -26.67 -1.84 14.34
C THR A 423 -25.64 -2.94 14.24
N MET A 424 -24.96 -3.22 15.35
CA MET A 424 -23.87 -4.19 15.44
C MET A 424 -24.09 -5.17 16.59
N GLY A 425 -23.25 -6.20 16.64
CA GLY A 425 -23.20 -7.16 17.74
C GLY A 425 -22.64 -6.56 19.02
N ARG A 426 -22.01 -7.39 19.84
CA ARG A 426 -21.51 -6.98 21.16
C ARG A 426 -20.19 -6.23 21.02
N LEU A 427 -19.94 -5.31 21.93
CA LEU A 427 -18.71 -4.51 21.99
C LEU A 427 -17.74 -5.07 23.04
N THR A 428 -16.51 -5.34 22.61
CA THR A 428 -15.37 -5.67 23.48
C THR A 428 -14.31 -4.58 23.39
N LEU A 429 -13.80 -4.13 24.55
CA LEU A 429 -12.78 -3.08 24.65
C LEU A 429 -11.48 -3.61 25.24
N ILE A 430 -10.41 -3.45 24.47
CA ILE A 430 -9.03 -3.73 24.83
C ILE A 430 -8.24 -2.43 24.63
N GLY A 431 -7.52 -1.93 25.64
CA GLY A 431 -6.85 -0.62 25.51
C GLY A 431 -7.81 0.57 25.38
N ASP A 432 -7.28 1.78 25.17
CA ASP A 432 -8.12 2.99 25.14
C ASP A 432 -8.72 3.21 23.75
N ASN A 433 -10.05 3.16 23.67
CA ASN A 433 -10.78 3.14 22.41
C ASN A 433 -11.59 4.40 22.20
N THR A 434 -11.96 4.67 20.94
CA THR A 434 -12.70 5.87 20.56
C THR A 434 -13.93 5.54 19.71
N LEU A 435 -15.05 6.21 20.00
CA LEU A 435 -16.18 6.36 19.09
C LEU A 435 -16.29 7.84 18.73
N ASP A 436 -16.07 8.17 17.46
CA ASP A 436 -16.15 9.54 16.94
C ASP A 436 -17.40 9.73 16.07
N LEU A 437 -18.32 10.56 16.55
CA LEU A 437 -19.61 10.84 15.90
C LEU A 437 -19.57 12.05 14.98
N VAL A 438 -18.40 12.68 14.83
CA VAL A 438 -18.11 13.80 13.91
C VAL A 438 -19.07 15.01 14.00
N GLY A 439 -19.86 15.12 15.08
CA GLY A 439 -20.76 16.25 15.36
C GLY A 439 -22.00 16.29 14.47
N LEU A 440 -22.47 15.14 14.01
CA LEU A 440 -23.62 15.00 13.11
C LEU A 440 -24.84 14.41 13.85
N ALA A 441 -25.73 13.71 13.14
CA ALA A 441 -26.85 13.02 13.74
C ALA A 441 -26.71 11.51 13.51
N ASN A 442 -26.17 10.80 14.49
CA ASN A 442 -25.86 9.38 14.41
C ASN A 442 -26.63 8.54 15.41
N VAL A 443 -27.06 7.36 15.01
CA VAL A 443 -27.68 6.35 15.87
C VAL A 443 -26.86 5.08 15.78
N ILE A 444 -26.04 4.82 16.79
CA ILE A 444 -25.19 3.63 16.86
C ILE A 444 -25.77 2.67 17.90
N ARG A 445 -26.12 1.45 17.49
CA ARG A 445 -26.70 0.42 18.35
C ARG A 445 -25.79 -0.79 18.41
N MET A 446 -25.49 -1.24 19.63
CA MET A 446 -24.76 -2.48 19.88
C MET A 446 -25.67 -3.44 20.66
N ALA A 447 -25.45 -4.74 20.49
CA ALA A 447 -26.04 -5.73 21.38
C ALA A 447 -25.55 -5.56 22.84
N SER A 448 -26.26 -6.19 23.79
CA SER A 448 -25.87 -6.17 25.21
C SER A 448 -24.43 -6.71 25.36
N SER A 449 -23.57 -5.86 25.90
CA SER A 449 -22.14 -6.11 26.09
C SER A 449 -21.80 -6.51 27.52
N ALA A 450 -22.80 -6.68 28.41
CA ALA A 450 -22.62 -7.08 29.80
C ALA A 450 -21.83 -8.38 30.01
N GLY A 451 -21.85 -9.28 29.01
CA GLY A 451 -21.07 -10.51 29.01
C GLY A 451 -19.64 -10.40 28.46
N GLN A 452 -19.21 -9.21 27.99
CA GLN A 452 -17.86 -8.98 27.46
C GLN A 452 -16.92 -8.44 28.54
N THR A 453 -15.63 -8.76 28.44
CA THR A 453 -14.61 -8.19 29.33
C THR A 453 -14.08 -6.88 28.74
N TRP A 454 -14.13 -5.80 29.52
CA TRP A 454 -13.54 -4.51 29.15
C TRP A 454 -12.34 -4.21 30.04
N SER A 455 -11.13 -4.15 29.45
CA SER A 455 -9.90 -3.87 30.20
C SER A 455 -9.58 -2.38 30.33
N SER A 456 -10.22 -1.52 29.52
CA SER A 456 -9.87 -0.11 29.34
C SER A 456 -11.07 0.73 28.86
N SER A 457 -10.83 2.01 28.56
CA SER A 457 -11.89 3.01 28.37
C SER A 457 -12.45 3.09 26.94
N LEU A 458 -13.66 3.65 26.83
CA LEU A 458 -14.26 4.17 25.59
C LEU A 458 -14.44 5.67 25.73
N SER A 459 -13.77 6.43 24.87
CA SER A 459 -14.00 7.87 24.69
C SER A 459 -14.99 8.10 23.55
N ILE A 460 -16.07 8.81 23.83
CA ILE A 460 -17.05 9.26 22.84
C ILE A 460 -16.75 10.72 22.53
N LEU A 461 -16.35 10.97 21.28
CA LEU A 461 -15.99 12.30 20.78
C LEU A 461 -17.12 12.87 19.94
N ASN A 462 -17.21 14.20 19.92
CA ASN A 462 -18.10 14.95 19.04
C ASN A 462 -19.58 14.52 19.14
N TRP A 463 -20.01 14.12 20.34
CA TRP A 463 -21.40 13.76 20.61
C TRP A 463 -22.26 15.02 20.76
N ASN A 464 -23.32 15.11 19.96
CA ASN A 464 -24.38 16.12 20.02
C ASN A 464 -25.70 15.45 20.41
N GLY A 465 -26.03 15.43 21.70
CA GLY A 465 -27.20 14.71 22.19
C GLY A 465 -27.91 15.37 23.36
N SER A 466 -28.76 14.59 24.02
CA SER A 466 -29.59 15.00 25.16
C SER A 466 -29.27 14.13 26.37
N ALA A 467 -29.14 14.75 27.55
CA ALA A 467 -28.94 13.99 28.79
C ALA A 467 -30.17 13.18 29.21
N ALA A 468 -31.35 13.49 28.65
CA ALA A 468 -32.58 12.70 28.81
C ALA A 468 -32.73 11.61 27.74
N GLY A 469 -31.77 11.50 26.81
CA GLY A 469 -31.82 10.63 25.64
C GLY A 469 -32.60 11.24 24.48
N GLY A 470 -32.60 10.53 23.35
CA GLY A 470 -33.36 10.90 22.15
C GLY A 470 -32.79 12.08 21.35
N GLY A 471 -31.53 12.45 21.59
CA GLY A 471 -30.85 13.54 20.89
C GLY A 471 -30.47 13.19 19.44
N PRO A 472 -29.83 14.12 18.70
CA PRO A 472 -29.31 13.86 17.35
C PRO A 472 -28.33 12.68 17.29
N ASP A 473 -27.37 12.66 18.21
CA ASP A 473 -26.47 11.53 18.44
C ASP A 473 -26.99 10.63 19.57
N GLN A 474 -27.06 9.34 19.29
CA GLN A 474 -27.52 8.31 20.21
C GLN A 474 -26.60 7.10 20.13
N PHE A 475 -26.14 6.63 21.28
CA PHE A 475 -25.34 5.41 21.39
C PHE A 475 -26.04 4.43 22.32
N PHE A 476 -26.38 3.24 21.84
CA PHE A 476 -27.08 2.22 22.60
C PHE A 476 -26.18 1.01 22.85
N LEU A 477 -26.22 0.50 24.08
CA LEU A 477 -25.69 -0.82 24.44
C LEU A 477 -26.87 -1.63 24.98
N GLY A 478 -27.32 -2.63 24.22
CA GLY A 478 -28.52 -3.40 24.54
C GLY A 478 -29.82 -2.64 24.31
N THR A 479 -30.91 -3.17 24.86
CA THR A 479 -32.28 -2.63 24.72
C THR A 479 -32.85 -2.07 26.02
N ASP A 480 -32.07 -2.11 27.11
CA ASP A 480 -32.43 -1.66 28.44
C ASP A 480 -31.18 -1.31 29.26
N ALA A 481 -31.39 -0.90 30.51
CA ALA A 481 -30.33 -0.48 31.43
C ALA A 481 -29.34 -1.59 31.84
N THR A 482 -29.57 -2.85 31.45
CA THR A 482 -28.68 -4.00 31.73
C THR A 482 -27.73 -4.32 30.57
N GLY A 483 -27.71 -3.50 29.52
CA GLY A 483 -26.85 -3.68 28.36
C GLY A 483 -25.34 -3.65 28.66
N VAL A 484 -24.94 -3.09 29.78
CA VAL A 484 -23.58 -3.14 30.35
C VAL A 484 -23.64 -3.34 31.87
N THR A 485 -22.55 -3.84 32.44
CA THR A 485 -22.39 -3.90 33.90
C THR A 485 -22.02 -2.52 34.47
N GLY A 486 -22.20 -2.34 35.79
CA GLY A 486 -21.75 -1.11 36.46
C GLY A 486 -20.26 -0.82 36.25
N ASP A 487 -19.42 -1.86 36.29
CA ASP A 487 -17.97 -1.73 36.05
C ASP A 487 -17.61 -1.39 34.61
N GLN A 488 -18.44 -1.74 33.63
CA GLN A 488 -18.26 -1.32 32.24
C GLN A 488 -18.71 0.12 32.04
N LEU A 489 -19.83 0.52 32.66
CA LEU A 489 -20.36 1.88 32.58
C LEU A 489 -19.35 2.93 33.09
N THR A 490 -18.57 2.61 34.13
CA THR A 490 -17.50 3.51 34.64
C THR A 490 -16.32 3.69 33.69
N LYS A 491 -16.25 2.94 32.59
CA LYS A 491 -15.19 3.04 31.57
C LYS A 491 -15.60 3.87 30.35
N ILE A 492 -16.83 4.37 30.30
CA ILE A 492 -17.34 5.18 29.17
C ILE A 492 -17.25 6.66 29.55
N PHE A 493 -16.66 7.44 28.66
CA PHE A 493 -16.46 8.88 28.85
C PHE A 493 -16.89 9.66 27.61
N PHE A 494 -17.58 10.77 27.81
CA PHE A 494 -17.87 11.76 26.78
C PHE A 494 -16.85 12.89 26.86
N VAL A 495 -16.18 13.20 25.75
CA VAL A 495 -15.16 14.24 25.68
C VAL A 495 -15.72 15.42 24.90
N ASN A 496 -15.77 16.58 25.57
CA ASN A 496 -16.35 17.81 25.06
C ASN A 496 -17.75 17.65 24.42
N PRO A 497 -18.72 16.97 25.07
CA PRO A 497 -20.03 16.74 24.47
C PRO A 497 -20.82 18.04 24.30
N GLU A 498 -21.59 18.14 23.21
CA GLU A 498 -22.68 19.10 23.09
C GLU A 498 -23.96 18.48 23.66
N VAL A 499 -24.51 19.09 24.70
CA VAL A 499 -25.71 18.59 25.40
C VAL A 499 -26.80 19.64 25.26
N ASP A 500 -27.90 19.28 24.60
CA ASP A 500 -29.04 20.15 24.35
C ASP A 500 -28.64 21.50 23.69
N GLY A 501 -27.73 21.44 22.71
CA GLY A 501 -27.22 22.61 22.00
C GLY A 501 -26.13 23.40 22.73
N VAL A 502 -25.61 22.89 23.85
CA VAL A 502 -24.57 23.56 24.64
C VAL A 502 -23.32 22.70 24.74
N LEU A 503 -22.22 23.17 24.14
CA LEU A 503 -20.91 22.55 24.27
C LEU A 503 -20.44 22.57 25.73
N ARG A 504 -20.14 21.39 26.28
CA ARG A 504 -19.60 21.20 27.62
C ARG A 504 -18.13 20.82 27.52
N THR A 505 -17.21 21.72 27.85
CA THR A 505 -15.78 21.42 27.81
C THR A 505 -15.35 20.52 28.96
N GLY A 506 -14.57 19.47 28.68
CA GLY A 506 -14.07 18.51 29.66
C GLY A 506 -14.44 17.06 29.34
N THR A 507 -14.13 16.16 30.27
CA THR A 507 -14.46 14.74 30.18
C THR A 507 -15.54 14.40 31.21
N PHE A 508 -16.63 13.82 30.75
CA PHE A 508 -17.81 13.51 31.57
C PHE A 508 -18.04 11.99 31.57
N GLY A 509 -18.47 11.45 32.71
CA GLY A 509 -18.86 10.03 32.79
C GLY A 509 -20.16 9.74 32.06
N ALA A 510 -20.54 8.47 32.00
CA ALA A 510 -21.75 8.01 31.32
C ALA A 510 -22.83 7.49 32.30
N SER A 511 -24.09 7.62 31.90
CA SER A 511 -25.22 6.88 32.48
C SER A 511 -25.93 6.09 31.38
N ILE A 512 -26.63 5.03 31.76
CA ILE A 512 -27.48 4.24 30.87
C ILE A 512 -28.96 4.46 31.23
N LEU A 513 -29.78 4.74 30.23
CA LEU A 513 -31.23 4.92 30.38
C LEU A 513 -31.95 3.56 30.30
N ASN A 514 -33.22 3.53 30.71
CA ASN A 514 -34.08 2.33 30.59
C ASN A 514 -34.28 1.86 29.14
N THR A 515 -33.94 2.68 28.15
CA THR A 515 -33.96 2.38 26.71
C THR A 515 -32.67 1.68 26.23
N GLY A 516 -31.64 1.58 27.08
CA GLY A 516 -30.30 1.14 26.69
C GLY A 516 -29.42 2.26 26.11
N GLU A 517 -29.93 3.48 26.00
CA GLU A 517 -29.16 4.64 25.53
C GLU A 517 -28.13 5.06 26.57
N ILE A 518 -26.89 5.26 26.13
CA ILE A 518 -25.78 5.80 26.91
C ILE A 518 -25.73 7.31 26.69
N VAL A 519 -25.77 8.07 27.78
CA VAL A 519 -25.79 9.54 27.75
C VAL A 519 -24.73 10.13 28.68
N ALA A 520 -24.32 11.37 28.41
CA ALA A 520 -23.36 12.09 29.24
C ALA A 520 -23.96 12.47 30.60
N VAL A 521 -23.24 12.19 31.69
CA VAL A 521 -23.60 12.68 33.03
C VAL A 521 -23.10 14.10 33.18
N ILE A 522 -24.04 15.04 33.10
CA ILE A 522 -23.75 16.47 33.26
C ILE A 522 -24.03 16.87 34.71
N PRO A 523 -23.01 17.26 35.51
CA PRO A 523 -23.24 17.84 36.82
C PRO A 523 -24.10 19.09 36.66
N GLU A 524 -25.19 19.20 37.41
CA GLU A 524 -25.91 20.47 37.48
C GLU A 524 -24.94 21.56 37.97
N PRO A 525 -24.98 22.77 37.39
CA PRO A 525 -24.19 23.88 37.92
C PRO A 525 -24.60 24.08 39.36
N SER A 526 -23.65 23.87 40.29
CA SER A 526 -23.94 23.97 41.72
C SER A 526 -24.66 25.29 42.03
N VAL A 527 -25.78 25.19 42.76
CA VAL A 527 -26.66 26.31 43.16
C VAL A 527 -25.88 27.47 43.82
N THR A 528 -24.67 27.20 44.28
CA THR A 528 -23.68 28.16 44.82
C THR A 528 -23.33 29.30 43.86
N PHE A 529 -23.23 29.05 42.55
CA PHE A 529 -22.89 30.12 41.58
C PHE A 529 -24.08 31.02 41.23
N LEU A 530 -25.31 30.50 41.26
CA LEU A 530 -26.52 31.29 40.99
C LEU A 530 -26.83 32.25 42.15
N LEU A 531 -26.54 31.84 43.39
CA LEU A 531 -26.73 32.67 44.59
C LEU A 531 -25.68 33.77 44.75
N ALA A 532 -24.46 33.59 44.23
CA ALA A 532 -23.42 34.63 44.25
C ALA A 532 -23.73 35.80 43.30
N GLY A 533 -24.31 35.53 42.13
CA GLY A 533 -24.75 36.57 41.18
C GLY A 533 -25.99 37.35 41.67
N ALA A 534 -26.96 36.65 42.27
CA ALA A 534 -28.16 37.27 42.82
C ALA A 534 -27.88 38.12 44.08
N SER A 535 -26.90 37.73 44.91
CA SER A 535 -26.51 38.50 46.10
C SER A 535 -25.67 39.75 45.78
N LEU A 536 -24.86 39.75 44.70
CA LEU A 536 -24.18 40.97 44.23
C LEU A 536 -25.16 41.99 43.61
N GLY A 537 -26.19 41.52 42.90
CA GLY A 537 -27.24 42.39 42.33
C GLY A 537 -28.15 43.06 43.36
N LEU A 538 -28.34 42.43 44.52
CA LEU A 538 -29.13 42.98 45.63
C LEU A 538 -28.35 43.97 46.52
N VAL A 539 -27.01 43.87 46.57
CA VAL A 539 -26.17 44.82 47.33
C VAL A 539 -25.93 46.13 46.56
N LEU A 540 -25.92 46.10 45.22
CA LEU A 540 -25.73 47.30 44.39
C LEU A 540 -27.00 48.17 44.19
N ARG A 541 -28.19 47.70 44.61
CA ARG A 541 -29.46 48.45 44.48
C ARG A 541 -29.87 49.26 45.73
N ARG A 542 -29.06 49.29 46.80
CA ARG A 542 -29.39 49.95 48.08
C ARG A 542 -28.58 51.20 48.46
N ARG A 543 -27.86 51.83 47.52
CA ARG A 543 -27.30 53.19 47.75
C ARG A 543 -27.59 54.13 46.58
N ARG A 544 -28.79 54.73 46.60
CA ARG A 544 -29.13 56.06 46.06
C ARG A 544 -30.53 56.47 46.52
N ALA A 545 -30.61 57.14 47.67
CA ALA A 545 -31.64 58.14 47.99
C ALA A 545 -31.28 58.83 49.33
N VAL A 546 -31.29 60.17 49.28
CA VAL A 546 -31.00 61.22 50.28
C VAL A 546 -29.52 61.41 50.63
#